data_AF-A0A0N0BJP7-F1
#
_entry.id   AF-A0A0N0BJP7-F1
#
_cell.length_a   1.000
_cell.length_b   1.000
_cell.length_c   1.000
_cell.angle_alpha   90.00
_cell.angle_beta   90.00
_cell.angle_gamma   90.00
#
_symmetry.space_group_name_H-M   'P 1'
#
loop_
_entity.id
_entity.type
_entity.pdbx_description
1 polymer ?
#
loop_
_entity_poly.entity_id
_entity_poly.type
_entity_poly.pdbx_seq_one_letter_code
_entity_poly.pdbx_strand_id
1 'polypeptide(L)'
;MPRRRNGEIPLPEGWDVAQDFDGKVYFIDHNTRKTTWIDPRDRFTKPQTFADCIGNELPLGWEEAYDKHVGAYYINHVNQTTQLEDPRQEWRAIQEAMLREYLQTAQDVLEVKNYIDSGIERYHRALAKTRVSSPLHLCLPRERNKCKLKIAHRKIGICVLPLYLEILLEMFSVKGSNVTTKDYEVFSSAVVTLDARPFIY
;
A
#
# COMPACT_ATOMS: atom_id res chain seq x y z
N MET A 1 7.87 -49.91 -27.86
CA MET A 1 6.50 -49.87 -27.32
C MET A 1 5.60 -49.13 -28.31
N PRO A 2 4.40 -49.63 -28.64
CA PRO A 2 3.55 -49.00 -29.64
C PRO A 2 2.97 -47.71 -29.07
N ARG A 3 3.25 -46.58 -29.73
CA ARG A 3 2.65 -45.28 -29.40
C ARG A 3 1.16 -45.33 -29.73
N ARG A 4 0.29 -45.18 -28.72
CA ARG A 4 -1.13 -44.91 -28.97
C ARG A 4 -1.24 -43.56 -29.70
N ARG A 5 -2.15 -43.50 -30.68
CA ARG A 5 -2.21 -42.54 -31.79
C ARG A 5 -2.28 -41.05 -31.43
N ASN A 6 -2.36 -40.66 -30.14
CA ASN A 6 -2.74 -39.30 -29.76
C ASN A 6 -1.71 -38.54 -28.92
N GLY A 7 -0.53 -39.10 -28.63
CA GLY A 7 0.49 -38.37 -27.84
C GLY A 7 0.08 -38.06 -26.40
N GLU A 8 -1.02 -38.64 -25.92
CA GLU A 8 -1.52 -38.46 -24.55
C GLU A 8 -0.56 -39.09 -23.53
N ILE A 9 -0.22 -38.29 -22.53
CA ILE A 9 0.55 -38.70 -21.36
C ILE A 9 -0.27 -39.79 -20.65
N PRO A 10 0.30 -40.97 -20.32
CA PRO A 10 -0.41 -42.00 -19.58
C PRO A 10 -0.83 -41.48 -18.21
N LEU A 11 -1.93 -42.01 -17.67
CA LEU A 11 -2.34 -41.74 -16.29
C LEU A 11 -1.20 -42.16 -15.33
N PRO A 12 -0.95 -41.41 -14.24
CA PRO A 12 0.03 -41.81 -13.25
C PRO A 12 -0.33 -43.14 -12.58
N GLU A 13 0.65 -43.80 -11.98
CA GLU A 13 0.42 -45.08 -11.31
C GLU A 13 -0.62 -44.95 -10.17
N GLY A 14 -1.56 -45.91 -10.12
CA GLY A 14 -2.67 -45.90 -9.16
C GLY A 14 -3.83 -44.96 -9.52
N TRP A 15 -3.83 -44.36 -10.71
CA TRP A 15 -4.97 -43.59 -11.22
C TRP A 15 -5.77 -44.38 -12.25
N ASP A 16 -7.10 -44.37 -12.09
CA ASP A 16 -8.05 -44.91 -13.06
C ASP A 16 -9.04 -43.85 -13.53
N VAL A 17 -9.68 -44.12 -14.67
CA VAL A 17 -10.70 -43.27 -15.27
C VAL A 17 -12.04 -44.00 -15.27
N ALA A 18 -13.10 -43.29 -14.89
CA ALA A 18 -14.46 -43.79 -14.91
C ALA A 18 -15.42 -42.72 -15.45
N GLN A 19 -16.64 -43.14 -15.77
CA GLN A 19 -17.71 -42.25 -16.24
C GLN A 19 -18.90 -42.34 -15.29
N ASP A 20 -19.56 -41.21 -15.07
CA ASP A 20 -20.83 -41.16 -14.35
C ASP A 20 -22.01 -41.53 -15.26
N PHE A 21 -23.23 -41.49 -14.70
CA PHE A 21 -24.46 -41.77 -15.45
C PHE A 21 -24.78 -40.72 -16.52
N ASP A 22 -24.27 -39.50 -16.35
CA ASP A 22 -24.42 -38.39 -17.27
C ASP A 22 -23.34 -38.40 -18.38
N GLY A 23 -22.44 -39.38 -18.35
CA GLY A 23 -21.32 -39.54 -19.29
C GLY A 23 -20.12 -38.64 -19.00
N LYS A 24 -20.12 -37.88 -17.89
CA LYS A 24 -18.96 -37.09 -17.47
C LYS A 24 -17.87 -38.00 -16.95
N VAL A 25 -16.65 -37.72 -17.37
CA VAL A 25 -15.45 -38.46 -16.97
C VAL A 25 -14.97 -37.94 -15.63
N TYR A 26 -14.66 -38.84 -14.71
CA TYR A 26 -13.98 -38.55 -13.45
C TYR A 26 -12.80 -39.49 -13.23
N PHE A 27 -11.88 -39.09 -12.37
CA PHE A 27 -10.65 -39.81 -12.08
C PHE A 27 -10.69 -40.38 -10.66
N ILE A 28 -10.17 -41.59 -10.53
CA ILE A 28 -10.12 -42.35 -9.27
C ILE A 28 -8.65 -42.50 -8.90
N ASP A 29 -8.26 -41.94 -7.76
CA ASP A 29 -6.94 -42.16 -7.16
C ASP A 29 -7.03 -43.31 -6.16
N HIS A 30 -6.46 -44.45 -6.52
CA HIS A 30 -6.40 -45.64 -5.67
C HIS A 30 -5.40 -45.50 -4.52
N ASN A 31 -4.42 -44.62 -4.64
CA ASN A 31 -3.43 -44.40 -3.58
C ASN A 31 -4.08 -43.70 -2.39
N THR A 32 -4.86 -42.64 -2.67
CA THR A 32 -5.59 -41.89 -1.63
C THR A 32 -7.03 -42.37 -1.41
N ARG A 33 -7.52 -43.27 -2.27
CA ARG A 33 -8.90 -43.78 -2.30
C ARG A 33 -9.92 -42.65 -2.41
N LYS A 34 -9.64 -41.69 -3.29
CA LYS A 34 -10.49 -40.51 -3.55
C LYS A 34 -10.86 -40.44 -5.02
N THR A 35 -11.99 -39.80 -5.29
CA THR A 35 -12.41 -39.45 -6.65
C THR A 35 -12.30 -37.95 -6.86
N THR A 36 -12.01 -37.54 -8.08
CA THR A 36 -11.85 -36.12 -8.45
C THR A 36 -12.28 -35.89 -9.89
N TRP A 37 -12.77 -34.69 -10.16
CA TRP A 37 -13.08 -34.21 -11.51
C TRP A 37 -11.86 -33.64 -12.23
N ILE A 38 -10.75 -33.46 -11.51
CA ILE A 38 -9.51 -32.88 -12.04
C ILE A 38 -8.64 -34.02 -12.60
N ASP A 39 -8.27 -33.93 -13.88
CA ASP A 39 -7.32 -34.89 -14.47
C ASP A 39 -5.94 -34.72 -13.79
N PRO A 40 -5.34 -35.78 -13.22
CA PRO A 40 -4.02 -35.69 -12.61
C PRO A 40 -2.93 -35.21 -13.58
N ARG A 41 -3.14 -35.37 -14.89
CA ARG A 41 -2.23 -34.92 -15.96
C ARG A 41 -2.33 -33.43 -16.22
N ASP A 42 -3.46 -32.79 -15.89
CA ASP A 42 -3.68 -31.36 -16.08
C ASP A 42 -2.68 -30.52 -15.29
N ARG A 43 -2.09 -31.07 -14.22
CA ARG A 43 -1.03 -30.40 -13.47
C ARG A 43 0.18 -30.04 -14.34
N PHE A 44 0.42 -30.77 -15.43
CA PHE A 44 1.56 -30.53 -16.32
C PHE A 44 1.21 -29.71 -17.56
N THR A 45 -0.07 -29.64 -17.92
CA THR A 45 -0.54 -29.00 -19.16
C THR A 45 -1.25 -27.69 -18.92
N LYS A 46 -1.96 -27.55 -17.79
CA LYS A 46 -2.73 -26.35 -17.46
C LYS A 46 -1.92 -25.34 -16.62
N PRO A 47 -2.20 -24.04 -16.78
CA PRO A 47 -1.61 -23.02 -15.94
C PRO A 47 -2.00 -23.23 -14.48
N GLN A 48 -1.03 -23.12 -13.57
CA GLN A 48 -1.26 -23.29 -12.13
C GLN A 48 -1.95 -22.09 -11.51
N THR A 49 -1.72 -20.90 -12.08
CA THR A 49 -2.26 -19.65 -11.57
C THR A 49 -2.97 -18.88 -12.66
N PHE A 50 -3.84 -17.94 -12.27
CA PHE A 50 -4.50 -17.03 -13.20
C PHE A 50 -3.51 -16.14 -13.98
N ALA A 51 -2.30 -15.91 -13.45
CA ALA A 51 -1.28 -15.10 -14.12
C ALA A 51 -0.68 -15.81 -15.34
N ASP A 52 -0.68 -17.14 -15.35
CA ASP A 52 -0.10 -17.96 -16.41
C ASP A 52 -1.11 -18.31 -17.51
N CYS A 53 -2.38 -17.93 -17.34
CA CYS A 53 -3.43 -18.23 -18.32
C CYS A 53 -3.24 -17.45 -19.62
N ILE A 54 -3.25 -18.16 -20.75
CA ILE A 54 -3.12 -17.56 -22.08
C ILE A 54 -4.41 -17.82 -22.88
N GLY A 55 -4.93 -16.76 -23.50
CA GLY A 55 -6.12 -16.84 -24.35
C GLY A 55 -7.34 -17.34 -23.59
N ASN A 56 -7.88 -18.49 -24.01
CA ASN A 56 -9.11 -19.06 -23.49
C ASN A 56 -8.88 -20.16 -22.44
N GLU A 57 -7.64 -20.43 -22.06
CA GLU A 57 -7.34 -21.46 -21.06
C GLU A 57 -7.74 -20.99 -19.65
N LEU A 58 -8.24 -21.95 -18.86
CA LEU A 58 -8.57 -21.77 -17.45
C LEU A 58 -7.51 -22.46 -16.58
N PRO A 59 -7.26 -21.95 -15.36
CA PRO A 59 -6.25 -22.54 -14.49
C PRO A 59 -6.68 -23.92 -13.97
N LEU A 60 -5.71 -24.66 -13.41
CA LEU A 60 -5.94 -25.99 -12.86
C LEU A 60 -7.15 -26.01 -11.90
N GLY A 61 -8.06 -26.94 -12.13
CA GLY A 61 -9.26 -27.13 -11.32
C GLY A 61 -10.45 -26.25 -11.71
N TRP A 62 -10.28 -25.33 -12.68
CA TRP A 62 -11.40 -24.61 -13.28
C TRP A 62 -11.87 -25.29 -14.57
N GLU A 63 -13.19 -25.32 -14.73
CA GLU A 63 -13.88 -25.87 -15.90
C GLU A 63 -14.94 -24.89 -16.40
N GLU A 64 -15.01 -24.71 -17.72
CA GLU A 64 -16.11 -24.02 -18.38
C GLU A 64 -17.20 -25.03 -18.71
N ALA A 65 -18.40 -24.80 -18.21
CA ALA A 65 -19.57 -25.62 -18.48
C ALA A 65 -20.65 -24.79 -19.17
N TYR A 66 -21.54 -25.46 -19.89
CA TYR A 66 -22.64 -24.82 -20.61
C TYR A 66 -23.98 -25.37 -20.17
N ASP A 67 -24.90 -24.47 -19.81
CA ASP A 67 -26.31 -24.79 -19.61
C ASP A 67 -27.14 -24.05 -20.66
N LYS A 68 -28.19 -24.69 -21.17
CA LYS A 68 -29.09 -24.13 -22.17
C LYS A 68 -29.80 -22.87 -21.68
N HIS A 69 -30.07 -22.76 -20.38
CA HIS A 69 -30.83 -21.64 -19.82
C HIS A 69 -29.94 -20.47 -19.39
N VAL A 70 -28.79 -20.77 -18.78
CA VAL A 70 -27.88 -19.77 -18.21
C VAL A 70 -26.80 -19.35 -19.22
N GLY A 71 -26.41 -20.25 -20.12
CA GLY A 71 -25.26 -20.07 -21.01
C GLY A 71 -23.99 -20.67 -20.40
N ALA A 72 -22.84 -20.09 -20.74
CA ALA A 72 -21.56 -20.50 -20.19
C ALA A 72 -21.43 -20.06 -18.72
N TYR A 73 -21.00 -20.97 -17.87
CA TYR A 73 -20.71 -20.74 -16.46
C TYR A 73 -19.44 -21.48 -16.05
N TYR A 74 -18.85 -21.08 -14.93
CA TYR A 74 -17.54 -21.56 -14.49
C TYR A 74 -17.68 -22.37 -13.21
N ILE A 75 -17.00 -23.53 -13.19
CA ILE A 75 -16.97 -24.45 -12.05
C ILE A 75 -15.55 -24.50 -11.51
N ASN A 76 -15.41 -24.31 -10.20
CA ASN A 76 -14.15 -24.49 -9.49
C ASN A 76 -14.20 -25.79 -8.69
N HIS A 77 -13.46 -26.80 -9.14
CA HIS A 77 -13.40 -28.13 -8.52
C HIS A 77 -12.54 -28.17 -7.25
N VAL A 78 -11.69 -27.17 -7.03
CA VAL A 78 -10.87 -27.06 -5.82
C VAL A 78 -11.71 -26.56 -4.65
N ASN A 79 -12.47 -25.50 -4.88
CA ASN A 79 -13.32 -24.87 -3.86
C ASN A 79 -14.76 -25.41 -3.87
N GLN A 80 -15.11 -26.23 -4.86
CA GLN A 80 -16.45 -26.77 -5.07
C GLN A 80 -17.51 -25.68 -5.22
N THR A 81 -17.18 -24.62 -5.97
CA THR A 81 -18.08 -23.48 -6.21
C THR A 81 -18.41 -23.33 -7.68
N THR A 82 -19.55 -22.71 -7.98
CA THR A 82 -19.96 -22.34 -9.34
C THR A 82 -20.26 -20.84 -9.40
N GLN A 83 -19.95 -20.21 -10.52
CA GLN A 83 -20.18 -18.78 -10.76
C GLN A 83 -20.49 -18.52 -12.22
N LEU A 84 -21.20 -17.43 -12.52
CA LEU A 84 -21.54 -17.05 -13.90
C LEU A 84 -20.41 -16.22 -14.53
N GLU A 85 -19.74 -15.41 -13.72
CA GLU A 85 -18.69 -14.49 -14.14
C GLU A 85 -17.37 -15.22 -14.43
N ASP A 86 -16.68 -14.78 -15.49
CA ASP A 86 -15.38 -15.35 -15.86
C ASP A 86 -14.33 -15.01 -14.78
N PRO A 87 -13.76 -16.03 -14.10
CA PRO A 87 -12.82 -15.81 -13.00
C PRO A 87 -11.54 -15.10 -13.45
N ARG A 88 -11.18 -15.17 -14.74
CA ARG A 88 -10.03 -14.43 -15.29
C ARG A 88 -10.31 -12.94 -15.41
N GLN A 89 -11.56 -12.56 -15.61
CA GLN A 89 -11.96 -11.15 -15.65
C GLN A 89 -11.95 -10.57 -14.24
N GLU A 90 -12.49 -11.31 -13.27
CA GLU A 90 -12.41 -10.94 -11.85
C GLU A 90 -10.98 -10.78 -11.38
N TRP A 91 -10.12 -11.75 -11.69
CA TRP A 91 -8.71 -11.70 -11.32
C TRP A 91 -8.00 -10.46 -11.92
N ARG A 92 -8.22 -10.19 -13.22
CA ARG A 92 -7.66 -8.99 -13.87
C ARG A 92 -8.17 -7.70 -13.24
N ALA A 93 -9.47 -7.63 -12.92
CA ALA A 93 -10.06 -6.45 -12.30
C ALA A 93 -9.46 -6.19 -10.90
N ILE A 94 -9.25 -7.24 -10.11
CA ILE A 94 -8.61 -7.13 -8.79
C ILE A 94 -7.16 -6.65 -8.91
N GLN A 95 -6.38 -7.23 -9.84
CA GLN A 95 -5.01 -6.80 -10.07
C GLN A 95 -4.92 -5.35 -10.54
N GLU A 96 -5.79 -4.96 -11.46
CA GLU A 96 -5.87 -3.58 -11.94
C GLU A 96 -6.24 -2.61 -10.82
N ALA A 97 -7.22 -2.95 -9.97
CA ALA A 97 -7.63 -2.13 -8.83
C ALA A 97 -6.47 -1.94 -7.84
N MET A 98 -5.76 -3.02 -7.49
CA MET A 98 -4.61 -2.97 -6.59
C MET A 98 -3.48 -2.07 -7.15
N LEU A 99 -3.18 -2.19 -8.44
CA LEU A 99 -2.15 -1.35 -9.08
C LEU A 99 -2.57 0.12 -9.13
N ARG A 100 -3.85 0.40 -9.40
CA ARG A 100 -4.39 1.76 -9.37
C ARG A 100 -4.26 2.40 -7.99
N GLU A 101 -4.59 1.66 -6.93
CA GLU A 101 -4.47 2.13 -5.55
C GLU A 101 -3.00 2.42 -5.17
N TYR A 102 -2.09 1.53 -5.56
CA TYR A 102 -0.66 1.73 -5.35
C TYR A 102 -0.14 2.99 -6.05
N LEU A 103 -0.51 3.18 -7.32
CA LEU A 103 -0.09 4.35 -8.10
C LEU A 103 -0.64 5.66 -7.52
N GLN A 104 -1.90 5.66 -7.07
CA GLN A 104 -2.49 6.81 -6.42
C GLN A 104 -1.73 7.17 -5.13
N THR A 105 -1.48 6.17 -4.29
CA THR A 105 -0.74 6.37 -3.03
C THR A 105 0.67 6.90 -3.29
N ALA A 106 1.36 6.37 -4.30
CA ALA A 106 2.68 6.86 -4.70
C ALA A 106 2.62 8.32 -5.17
N GLN A 107 1.58 8.70 -5.92
CA GLN A 107 1.36 10.07 -6.36
C GLN A 107 1.12 11.02 -5.19
N ASP A 108 0.28 10.64 -4.24
CA ASP A 108 -0.04 11.43 -3.04
C ASP A 108 1.22 11.66 -2.19
N VAL A 109 2.04 10.62 -2.00
CA VAL A 109 3.32 10.72 -1.27
C VAL A 109 4.28 11.67 -1.97
N LEU A 110 4.37 11.62 -3.30
CA LEU A 110 5.21 12.52 -4.07
C LEU A 110 4.72 13.97 -3.98
N GLU A 111 3.41 14.19 -3.98
CA GLU A 111 2.84 15.53 -3.84
C GLU A 111 3.18 16.14 -2.48
N VAL A 112 2.97 15.38 -1.40
CA VAL A 112 3.33 15.82 -0.04
C VAL A 112 4.82 16.13 0.06
N LYS A 113 5.67 15.26 -0.50
CA LYS A 113 7.12 15.48 -0.55
C LYS A 113 7.47 16.79 -1.27
N ASN A 114 6.92 17.00 -2.47
CA ASN A 114 7.18 18.21 -3.25
C ASN A 114 6.71 19.47 -2.52
N TYR A 115 5.57 19.41 -1.84
CA TYR A 115 5.07 20.52 -1.03
C TYR A 115 6.05 20.87 0.11
N ILE A 116 6.52 19.86 0.86
CA ILE A 116 7.48 20.02 1.95
C ILE A 116 8.80 20.57 1.43
N ASP A 117 9.36 19.97 0.37
CA ASP A 117 10.63 20.39 -0.24
C ASP A 117 10.55 21.86 -0.67
N SER A 118 9.45 22.27 -1.33
CA SER A 118 9.22 23.68 -1.69
C SER A 118 9.13 24.61 -0.47
N GLY A 119 8.56 24.14 0.64
CA GLY A 119 8.48 24.89 1.89
C GLY A 119 9.85 25.11 2.52
N ILE A 120 10.66 24.05 2.56
CA ILE A 120 12.05 24.08 3.06
C ILE A 120 12.90 25.03 2.21
N GLU A 121 12.80 24.98 0.88
CA GLU A 121 13.51 25.90 -0.02
C GLU A 121 13.13 27.37 0.23
N ARG A 122 11.83 27.67 0.40
CA ARG A 122 11.37 29.03 0.73
C ARG A 122 11.96 29.50 2.07
N TYR A 123 11.98 28.64 3.08
CA TYR A 123 12.54 28.93 4.40
C TYR A 123 14.05 29.21 4.32
N HIS A 124 14.83 28.35 3.66
CA HIS A 124 16.27 28.56 3.47
C HIS A 124 16.57 29.85 2.71
N ARG A 125 15.78 30.18 1.68
CA ARG A 125 15.90 31.44 0.94
C ARG A 125 15.64 32.65 1.83
N ALA A 126 14.65 32.59 2.71
CA ALA A 126 14.35 33.67 3.65
C ALA A 126 15.49 33.88 4.66
N LEU A 127 16.03 32.79 5.23
CA LEU A 127 17.18 32.84 6.13
C LEU A 127 18.45 33.39 5.46
N ALA A 128 18.71 33.03 4.20
CA ALA A 128 19.84 33.55 3.45
C ALA A 128 19.74 35.07 3.28
N LYS A 129 18.53 35.61 3.05
CA LYS A 129 18.30 37.05 2.94
C LYS A 129 18.51 37.79 4.26
N THR A 130 18.00 37.26 5.39
CA THR A 130 18.14 37.92 6.70
C THR A 130 19.58 37.89 7.23
N ARG A 131 20.35 36.84 6.94
CA ARG A 131 21.77 36.75 7.29
C ARG A 131 22.63 37.76 6.50
N VAL A 132 22.27 38.07 5.25
CA VAL A 132 22.97 39.06 4.43
C VAL A 132 22.50 40.49 4.72
N SER A 133 21.27 40.68 5.20
CA SER A 133 20.72 42.01 5.52
C SER A 133 20.92 42.46 6.96
N SER A 134 21.62 41.70 7.81
CA SER A 134 21.96 42.13 9.17
C SER A 134 23.26 42.96 9.11
N PRO A 135 23.22 44.30 9.19
CA PRO A 135 24.42 45.10 9.28
C PRO A 135 24.92 44.93 10.72
N LEU A 136 25.95 44.11 10.93
CA LEU A 136 26.84 44.27 12.09
C LEU A 136 27.66 45.57 11.93
N HIS A 137 26.95 46.69 11.77
CA HIS A 137 27.47 48.05 11.82
C HIS A 137 26.47 48.92 12.57
N LEU A 138 26.02 48.46 13.73
CA LEU A 138 25.57 49.38 14.77
C LEU A 138 26.82 50.10 15.29
N CYS A 139 27.16 51.21 14.62
CA CYS A 139 27.85 52.33 15.24
C CYS A 139 27.11 52.64 16.54
N LEU A 140 27.66 52.23 17.68
CA LEU A 140 27.23 52.72 18.97
C LEU A 140 27.56 54.22 19.03
N PRO A 141 26.58 55.12 19.20
CA PRO A 141 26.87 56.53 19.41
C PRO A 141 27.60 56.69 20.75
N ARG A 142 28.73 57.38 20.69
CA ARG A 142 29.53 57.78 21.85
C ARG A 142 28.79 58.89 22.61
N GLU A 143 27.86 58.54 23.48
CA GLU A 143 27.30 59.49 24.45
C GLU A 143 28.09 59.45 25.76
N ARG A 144 28.79 60.56 26.02
CA ARG A 144 29.34 60.89 27.32
C ARG A 144 28.19 61.21 28.28
N ASN A 145 28.33 60.68 29.49
CA ASN A 145 27.83 61.21 30.77
C ASN A 145 26.47 60.70 31.29
N LYS A 146 26.60 59.84 32.31
CA LYS A 146 25.80 59.77 33.55
C LYS A 146 24.33 59.35 33.40
N CYS A 147 24.11 58.03 33.33
CA CYS A 147 22.93 57.41 33.93
C CYS A 147 23.38 56.35 34.96
N LYS A 148 23.06 56.58 36.23
CA LYS A 148 23.31 55.68 37.35
C LYS A 148 22.58 54.34 37.09
N LEU A 149 23.35 53.28 36.94
CA LEU A 149 22.88 51.91 36.83
C LEU A 149 22.39 51.43 38.21
N LYS A 150 21.07 51.46 38.45
CA LYS A 150 20.44 50.59 39.45
C LYS A 150 20.12 49.28 38.74
N ILE A 151 20.88 48.24 39.09
CA ILE A 151 20.62 46.86 38.65
C ILE A 151 19.32 46.42 39.34
N ALA A 152 18.22 46.40 38.59
CA ALA A 152 17.02 45.66 38.96
C ALA A 152 17.04 44.34 38.18
N HIS A 153 17.43 43.27 38.85
CA HIS A 153 17.16 41.91 38.39
C HIS A 153 15.64 41.71 38.35
N ARG A 154 15.00 41.99 37.21
CA ARG A 154 13.64 41.55 36.94
C ARG A 154 13.72 40.38 35.97
N LYS A 155 13.43 39.21 36.54
CA LYS A 155 13.37 37.88 35.94
C LYS A 155 13.00 37.91 34.45
N ILE A 156 13.84 37.29 33.64
CA ILE A 156 13.54 36.84 32.28
C ILE A 156 12.38 35.85 32.41
N GLY A 157 11.18 36.36 32.15
CA GLY A 157 9.96 35.58 31.97
C GLY A 157 9.90 35.14 30.52
N ILE A 158 9.93 33.84 30.32
CA ILE A 158 9.74 33.14 29.05
C ILE A 158 8.41 33.63 28.42
N CYS A 159 8.50 34.49 27.41
CA CYS A 159 7.37 34.86 26.55
C CYS A 159 7.58 34.23 25.17
N VAL A 160 7.62 32.89 25.09
CA VAL A 160 7.57 32.16 23.82
C VAL A 160 6.37 31.19 23.76
N LEU A 161 5.66 31.02 24.87
CA LEU A 161 4.50 30.15 24.96
C LEU A 161 3.16 30.69 24.41
N PRO A 162 2.95 31.99 24.12
CA PRO A 162 1.68 32.41 23.50
C PRO A 162 1.69 32.26 21.97
N LEU A 163 2.85 32.30 21.30
CA LEU A 163 2.95 32.20 19.83
C LEU A 163 2.80 30.76 19.32
N TYR A 164 3.17 29.76 20.12
CA TYR A 164 3.04 28.35 19.72
C TYR A 164 1.60 27.83 19.83
N LEU A 165 0.80 28.42 20.75
CA LEU A 165 -0.59 28.04 20.96
C LEU A 165 -1.52 28.64 19.88
N GLU A 166 -1.22 29.83 19.38
CA GLU A 166 -1.97 30.44 18.26
C GLU A 166 -1.77 29.69 16.93
N ILE A 167 -0.55 29.22 16.65
CA ILE A 167 -0.26 28.47 15.42
C ILE A 167 -0.97 27.10 15.42
N LEU A 168 -1.04 26.44 16.58
CA LEU A 168 -1.77 25.17 16.70
C LEU A 168 -3.28 25.36 16.52
N LEU A 169 -3.86 26.41 17.10
CA LEU A 169 -5.30 26.70 16.96
C LEU A 169 -5.71 27.06 15.52
N GLU A 170 -4.86 27.75 14.75
CA GLU A 170 -5.14 28.01 13.32
C GLU A 170 -5.06 26.74 12.46
N MET A 171 -4.13 25.82 12.76
CA MET A 171 -4.06 24.53 12.04
C MET A 171 -5.30 23.65 12.27
N PHE A 172 -5.95 23.75 13.44
CA PHE A 172 -7.17 23.01 13.74
C PHE A 172 -8.44 23.61 13.09
N SER A 173 -8.42 24.88 12.69
CA SER A 173 -9.61 25.52 12.11
C SER A 173 -9.79 25.28 10.60
N VAL A 174 -8.73 24.89 9.87
CA VAL A 174 -8.76 24.76 8.40
C VAL A 174 -9.28 23.38 7.91
N LYS A 175 -9.39 22.37 8.78
CA LYS A 175 -9.96 21.06 8.41
C LYS A 175 -11.07 20.67 9.37
N GLY A 176 -12.31 20.96 8.96
CA GLY A 176 -13.52 20.43 9.59
C GLY A 176 -13.59 18.90 9.48
N SER A 177 -12.90 18.19 10.37
CA SER A 177 -12.93 16.73 10.47
C SER A 177 -12.71 16.32 11.92
N ASN A 178 -13.59 15.45 12.43
CA ASN A 178 -13.55 14.94 13.81
C ASN A 178 -12.24 14.19 14.08
N VAL A 179 -11.33 14.82 14.82
CA VAL A 179 -10.08 14.22 15.30
C VAL A 179 -10.40 13.29 16.46
N THR A 180 -9.98 12.02 16.36
CA THR A 180 -10.19 10.99 17.40
C THR A 180 -8.91 10.75 18.18
N THR A 181 -9.03 10.31 19.45
CA THR A 181 -8.01 10.21 20.53
C THR A 181 -6.66 9.56 20.20
N LYS A 182 -6.44 9.10 18.97
CA LYS A 182 -5.20 8.46 18.48
C LYS A 182 -4.21 9.42 17.79
N ASP A 183 -4.65 10.60 17.32
CA ASP A 183 -3.77 11.54 16.59
C ASP A 183 -2.81 12.34 17.50
N TYR A 184 -3.04 12.30 18.81
CA TYR A 184 -2.30 13.01 19.86
C TYR A 184 -0.99 12.30 20.21
N GLU A 185 -0.92 10.97 20.06
CA GLU A 185 0.28 10.18 20.38
C GLU A 185 1.39 10.38 19.34
N VAL A 186 1.03 10.61 18.07
CA VAL A 186 2.00 10.86 16.99
C VAL A 186 2.68 12.23 17.15
N PHE A 187 1.94 13.24 17.60
CA PHE A 187 2.48 14.58 17.84
C PHE A 187 3.34 14.67 19.11
N SER A 188 3.02 13.92 20.16
CA SER A 188 3.82 13.88 21.40
C SER A 188 5.22 13.28 21.17
N SER A 189 5.33 12.25 20.32
CA SER A 189 6.61 11.60 20.01
C SER A 189 7.60 12.50 19.24
N ALA A 190 7.09 13.42 18.42
CA ALA A 190 7.92 14.34 17.62
C ALA A 190 8.58 15.46 18.45
N VAL A 191 7.98 15.85 19.58
CA VAL A 191 8.51 16.96 20.41
C VAL A 191 9.66 16.50 21.31
N VAL A 192 9.71 15.22 21.70
CA VAL A 192 10.73 14.70 22.63
C VAL A 192 12.11 14.48 21.95
N THR A 193 12.19 14.46 20.63
CA THR A 193 13.46 14.20 19.91
C THR A 193 14.30 15.44 19.59
N LEU A 194 13.78 16.65 19.82
CA LEU A 194 14.49 17.90 19.50
C LEU A 194 15.40 18.43 20.64
N ASP A 195 15.35 17.83 21.84
CA ASP A 195 16.06 18.36 23.03
C ASP A 195 17.35 17.59 23.41
N ALA A 196 17.86 16.74 22.53
CA ALA A 196 19.07 15.94 22.79
C ALA A 196 20.21 16.24 21.81
N ARG A 197 20.73 17.48 21.81
CA ARG A 197 22.12 17.73 21.38
C ARG A 197 22.87 18.51 22.46
N PRO A 198 23.90 17.90 23.09
CA PRO A 198 24.66 18.56 24.14
C PRO A 198 25.60 19.61 23.53
N PHE A 199 25.54 20.82 24.09
CA PHE A 199 26.57 21.84 23.93
C PHE A 199 27.88 21.33 24.55
N ILE A 200 28.91 21.13 23.73
CA ILE A 200 30.29 20.94 24.19
C ILE A 200 31.00 22.29 24.09
N TYR A 201 31.50 22.71 25.26
CA TYR A 201 32.35 23.85 25.66
C TYR A 201 32.74 24.92 24.62
#